data_AF-A0A7S2GBI3-F1
#
_entry.id   AF-A0A7S2GBI3-F1
#
_cell.length_a   1.000
_cell.length_b   1.000
_cell.length_c   1.000
_cell.angle_alpha   90.00
_cell.angle_beta   90.00
_cell.angle_gamma   90.00
#
_symmetry.space_group_name_H-M   'P 1'
#
loop_
_entity.id
_entity.type
_entity.pdbx_description
1 polymer ?
#
loop_
_entity_poly.entity_id
_entity_poly.type
_entity_poly.pdbx_seq_one_letter_code
_entity_poly.pdbx_strand_id
1 'polypeptide(L)'
;GGTSCGSLVGLAAALNKSPAELREMLDEFTDIARACGVFQKMSVYHESCLRKWLPVNGDEWASLNGRLFVGLTRFPNRSELVSSWSSNQQVKDTLHASMHIPFYCTYTSTMLAIDGGFTRNIAVIDAGTVTLSPISRSAQIHPRVLISLLECLSPPSPARVESIRAQGVSDTNAFFRSPEVPEIRDVTGSLLGPLQSTIEWPIRLTFCLGGWALRACEARAAPVVAATTALILVTSQRLVLSCAVQLMSLPRAWAGRFYGSLIRPMKC
;
A
#
# COMPACT_ATOMS: atom_id res chain seq x y z
N GLY A 1 -6.67 9.56 -6.42
CA GLY A 1 -6.77 8.09 -6.30
C GLY A 1 -5.88 7.60 -5.18
N GLY A 2 -5.80 6.29 -4.95
CA GLY A 2 -4.93 5.73 -3.93
C GLY A 2 -4.89 4.20 -3.92
N THR A 3 -3.98 3.69 -3.10
CA THR A 3 -3.75 2.26 -2.87
C THR A 3 -3.98 1.98 -1.37
N SER A 4 -4.55 0.82 -1.02
CA SER A 4 -4.83 0.45 0.37
C SER A 4 -5.70 1.52 1.05
N CYS A 5 -5.39 1.92 2.28
CA CYS A 5 -6.10 2.98 3.00
C CYS A 5 -6.12 4.33 2.24
N GLY A 6 -5.13 4.60 1.37
CA GLY A 6 -5.14 5.78 0.50
C GLY A 6 -6.30 5.78 -0.50
N SER A 7 -6.84 4.61 -0.85
CA SER A 7 -8.02 4.50 -1.72
C SER A 7 -9.30 4.98 -1.02
N LEU A 8 -9.43 4.80 0.31
CA LEU A 8 -10.53 5.35 1.10
C LEU A 8 -10.45 6.87 1.21
N VAL A 9 -9.25 7.43 1.40
CA VAL A 9 -9.05 8.89 1.37
C VAL A 9 -9.37 9.45 -0.01
N GLY A 10 -8.94 8.74 -1.07
CA GLY A 10 -9.29 9.07 -2.46
C GLY A 10 -10.79 9.03 -2.72
N LEU A 11 -11.50 8.03 -2.19
CA LEU A 11 -12.96 7.93 -2.27
C LEU A 11 -13.62 9.12 -1.57
N ALA A 12 -13.18 9.44 -0.35
CA ALA A 12 -13.70 10.56 0.42
C ALA A 12 -13.61 11.86 -0.39
N ALA A 13 -12.45 12.14 -0.98
CA ALA A 13 -12.23 13.30 -1.83
C ALA A 13 -13.11 13.28 -3.10
N ALA A 14 -13.24 12.12 -3.76
CA ALA A 14 -14.05 11.99 -4.98
C ALA A 14 -15.55 12.19 -4.72
N LEU A 15 -16.03 11.80 -3.53
CA LEU A 15 -17.40 12.03 -3.05
C LEU A 15 -17.60 13.40 -2.37
N ASN A 16 -16.61 14.29 -2.43
CA ASN A 16 -16.63 15.62 -1.81
C ASN A 16 -16.88 15.58 -0.28
N LYS A 17 -16.40 14.55 0.41
CA LYS A 17 -16.45 14.49 1.88
C LYS A 17 -15.50 15.52 2.48
N SER A 18 -15.95 16.19 3.54
CA SER A 18 -15.14 17.16 4.24
C SER A 18 -13.99 16.49 4.99
N PRO A 19 -12.87 17.20 5.24
CA PRO A 19 -11.80 16.71 6.12
C PRO A 19 -12.30 16.34 7.53
N ALA A 20 -13.35 17.02 8.01
CA ALA A 20 -13.97 16.74 9.30
C ALA A 20 -14.67 15.38 9.30
N GLU A 21 -15.49 15.08 8.28
CA GLU A 21 -16.15 13.77 8.13
C GLU A 21 -15.13 12.62 8.02
N LEU A 22 -14.05 12.83 7.24
CA LEU A 22 -12.98 11.83 7.13
C LEU A 22 -12.28 11.62 8.48
N ARG A 23 -12.02 12.71 9.23
CA ARG A 23 -11.39 12.65 10.55
C ARG A 23 -12.27 11.90 11.55
N GLU A 24 -13.55 12.24 11.62
CA GLU A 24 -14.51 11.60 12.52
C GLU A 24 -14.59 10.10 12.26
N MET A 25 -14.70 9.69 10.99
CA MET A 25 -14.72 8.28 10.62
C MET A 25 -13.41 7.55 10.99
N LEU A 26 -12.25 8.19 10.78
CA LEU A 26 -10.97 7.61 11.17
C LEU A 26 -10.83 7.52 12.70
N ASP A 27 -11.28 8.51 13.45
CA ASP A 27 -11.25 8.52 14.91
C ASP A 27 -12.15 7.40 15.47
N GLU A 28 -13.38 7.29 14.99
CA GLU A 28 -14.34 6.21 15.34
C GLU A 28 -13.69 4.82 15.17
N PHE A 29 -13.11 4.55 14.00
CA PHE A 29 -12.49 3.24 13.74
C PHE A 29 -11.21 3.01 14.51
N THR A 30 -10.41 4.03 14.72
CA THR A 30 -9.16 3.87 15.47
C THR A 30 -9.46 3.52 16.93
N ASP A 31 -10.49 4.13 17.52
CA ASP A 31 -10.88 3.83 18.89
C ASP A 31 -11.47 2.43 19.03
N ILE A 32 -12.34 2.02 18.11
CA ILE A 32 -12.85 0.64 18.09
C ILE A 32 -11.71 -0.36 17.85
N ALA A 33 -10.79 -0.08 16.92
CA ALA A 33 -9.65 -0.95 16.63
C ALA A 33 -8.70 -1.10 17.84
N ARG A 34 -8.49 -0.03 18.63
CA ARG A 34 -7.71 -0.11 19.87
C ARG A 34 -8.39 -0.98 20.92
N ALA A 35 -9.72 -0.87 21.05
CA ALA A 35 -10.48 -1.62 22.04
C ALA A 35 -10.67 -3.10 21.66
N CYS A 36 -10.92 -3.38 20.37
CA CYS A 36 -11.33 -4.69 19.89
C CYS A 36 -10.22 -5.43 19.11
N GLY A 37 -9.11 -4.78 18.81
CA GLY A 37 -8.06 -5.31 17.95
C GLY A 37 -8.45 -5.31 16.46
N VAL A 38 -7.49 -5.63 15.60
CA VAL A 38 -7.58 -5.45 14.15
C VAL A 38 -7.51 -6.75 13.34
N PHE A 39 -6.92 -7.80 13.91
CA PHE A 39 -6.68 -9.06 13.22
C PHE A 39 -8.00 -9.72 12.82
N GLN A 40 -8.15 -10.05 11.52
CA GLN A 40 -9.38 -10.55 10.89
C GLN A 40 -10.62 -9.63 10.99
N LYS A 41 -10.44 -8.37 11.43
CA LYS A 41 -11.53 -7.42 11.67
C LYS A 41 -11.52 -6.23 10.73
N MET A 42 -10.43 -5.99 10.00
CA MET A 42 -10.28 -4.79 9.16
C MET A 42 -11.38 -4.63 8.11
N SER A 43 -11.81 -5.73 7.51
CA SER A 43 -12.93 -5.75 6.58
C SER A 43 -14.23 -5.21 7.19
N VAL A 44 -14.45 -5.40 8.50
CA VAL A 44 -15.62 -4.87 9.20
C VAL A 44 -15.53 -3.34 9.29
N TYR A 45 -14.35 -2.79 9.58
CA TYR A 45 -14.13 -1.35 9.62
C TYR A 45 -14.27 -0.71 8.23
N HIS A 46 -13.67 -1.34 7.21
CA HIS A 46 -13.83 -0.91 5.82
C HIS A 46 -15.32 -0.89 5.43
N GLU A 47 -16.04 -2.00 5.65
CA GLU A 47 -17.46 -2.11 5.27
C GLU A 47 -18.34 -1.11 6.03
N SER A 48 -18.04 -0.85 7.30
CA SER A 48 -18.79 0.13 8.10
C SER A 48 -18.71 1.54 7.51
N CYS A 49 -17.56 1.94 6.96
CA CYS A 49 -17.42 3.21 6.24
C CYS A 49 -18.06 3.16 4.87
N LEU A 50 -17.75 2.11 4.09
CA LEU A 50 -18.24 1.99 2.73
C LEU A 50 -19.76 1.92 2.65
N ARG A 51 -20.45 1.35 3.64
CA ARG A 51 -21.93 1.37 3.68
C ARG A 51 -22.50 2.76 3.90
N LYS A 52 -21.81 3.64 4.64
CA LYS A 52 -22.24 5.03 4.86
C LYS A 52 -22.08 5.87 3.58
N TRP A 53 -21.05 5.61 2.78
CA TRP A 53 -20.70 6.43 1.62
C TRP A 53 -21.13 5.86 0.26
N LEU A 54 -21.36 4.55 0.18
CA LEU A 54 -21.77 3.84 -1.02
C LEU A 54 -22.97 2.92 -0.68
N PRO A 55 -24.20 3.45 -0.61
CA PRO A 55 -25.40 2.64 -0.43
C PRO A 55 -25.51 1.55 -1.51
N VAL A 56 -26.04 0.36 -1.18
CA VAL A 56 -26.11 -0.77 -2.14
C VAL A 56 -26.91 -0.41 -3.39
N ASN A 57 -28.01 0.32 -3.22
CA ASN A 57 -28.87 0.78 -4.31
C ASN A 57 -28.57 2.22 -4.76
N GLY A 58 -27.40 2.75 -4.39
CA GLY A 58 -26.96 4.08 -4.77
C GLY A 58 -26.26 4.10 -6.14
N ASP A 59 -26.15 5.29 -6.72
CA ASP A 59 -25.57 5.56 -8.04
C ASP A 59 -24.26 6.37 -7.97
N GLU A 60 -23.69 6.55 -6.78
CA GLU A 60 -22.46 7.30 -6.54
C GLU A 60 -21.31 6.84 -7.44
N TRP A 61 -21.25 5.54 -7.76
CA TRP A 61 -20.29 4.93 -8.69
C TRP A 61 -20.18 5.70 -10.02
N ALA A 62 -21.28 6.25 -10.54
CA ALA A 62 -21.27 6.95 -11.82
C ALA A 62 -20.43 8.23 -11.74
N SER A 63 -20.51 8.94 -10.60
CA SER A 63 -19.72 10.15 -10.34
C SER A 63 -18.25 9.86 -10.02
N LEU A 64 -17.92 8.60 -9.67
CA LEU A 64 -16.56 8.17 -9.33
C LEU A 64 -15.74 7.80 -10.56
N ASN A 65 -16.40 7.38 -11.64
CA ASN A 65 -15.73 6.98 -12.88
C ASN A 65 -14.86 8.13 -13.44
N GLY A 66 -13.58 7.84 -13.68
CA GLY A 66 -12.59 8.82 -14.14
C GLY A 66 -12.14 9.84 -13.08
N ARG A 67 -12.73 9.86 -11.88
CA ARG A 67 -12.35 10.76 -10.76
C ARG A 67 -11.62 10.00 -9.65
N LEU A 68 -12.02 8.76 -9.39
CA LEU A 68 -11.37 7.86 -8.46
C LEU A 68 -10.49 6.87 -9.21
N PHE A 69 -9.30 6.61 -8.69
CA PHE A 69 -8.36 5.60 -9.20
C PHE A 69 -7.93 4.74 -8.01
N VAL A 70 -8.12 3.42 -8.09
CA VAL A 70 -7.87 2.47 -7.01
C VAL A 70 -6.79 1.47 -7.45
N GLY A 71 -5.68 1.45 -6.71
CA GLY A 71 -4.54 0.57 -7.00
C GLY A 71 -4.74 -0.84 -6.44
N LEU A 72 -4.49 -1.85 -7.27
CA LEU A 72 -4.63 -3.28 -6.94
C LEU A 72 -3.37 -4.06 -7.30
N THR A 73 -3.18 -5.18 -6.60
CA THR A 73 -2.22 -6.21 -6.98
C THR A 73 -2.95 -7.44 -7.50
N ARG A 74 -2.75 -7.74 -8.78
CA ARG A 74 -3.28 -8.91 -9.49
C ARG A 74 -2.25 -10.04 -9.53
N PHE A 75 -2.74 -11.26 -9.72
CA PHE A 75 -1.89 -12.43 -9.82
C PHE A 75 -1.01 -12.35 -11.07
N PRO A 76 0.26 -12.80 -11.01
CA PRO A 76 1.02 -13.14 -9.79
C PRO A 76 1.68 -11.92 -9.10
N ASN A 77 1.89 -10.83 -9.84
CA ASN A 77 2.55 -9.61 -9.35
C ASN A 77 2.28 -8.43 -10.31
N ARG A 78 1.03 -8.30 -10.80
CA ARG A 78 0.66 -7.27 -11.79
C ARG A 78 -0.04 -6.11 -11.08
N SER A 79 0.50 -4.90 -11.21
CA SER A 79 -0.17 -3.70 -10.75
C SER A 79 -1.31 -3.33 -11.70
N GLU A 80 -2.47 -3.00 -11.16
CA GLU A 80 -3.64 -2.55 -11.90
C GLU A 80 -4.23 -1.30 -11.23
N LEU A 81 -4.62 -0.31 -12.02
CA LEU A 81 -5.28 0.90 -11.54
C LEU A 81 -6.69 0.93 -12.10
N VAL A 82 -7.68 0.77 -11.24
CA VAL A 82 -9.10 0.71 -11.63
C VAL A 82 -9.74 2.08 -11.42
N SER A 83 -10.43 2.58 -12.44
CA SER A 83 -11.08 3.90 -12.40
C SER A 83 -12.48 3.92 -13.03
N SER A 84 -13.05 2.74 -13.30
CA SER A 84 -14.37 2.59 -13.91
C SER A 84 -15.13 1.42 -13.28
N TRP A 85 -16.40 1.65 -12.99
CA TRP A 85 -17.33 0.73 -12.34
C TRP A 85 -18.73 0.88 -12.96
N SER A 86 -19.58 -0.12 -12.75
CA SER A 86 -21.00 -0.07 -13.14
C SER A 86 -21.99 -0.17 -11.97
N SER A 87 -21.49 -0.25 -10.73
CA SER A 87 -22.31 -0.22 -9.52
C SER A 87 -21.50 0.13 -8.27
N ASN A 88 -22.18 0.60 -7.22
CA ASN A 88 -21.56 0.82 -5.90
C ASN A 88 -20.95 -0.46 -5.33
N GLN A 89 -21.56 -1.62 -5.59
CA GLN A 89 -21.01 -2.89 -5.13
C GLN A 89 -19.66 -3.19 -5.79
N GLN A 90 -19.50 -2.89 -7.09
CA GLN A 90 -18.20 -3.04 -7.74
C GLN A 90 -17.15 -2.08 -7.19
N VAL A 91 -17.53 -0.84 -6.85
CA VAL A 91 -16.63 0.12 -6.19
C VAL A 91 -16.17 -0.44 -4.83
N LYS A 92 -17.10 -0.95 -4.01
CA LYS A 92 -16.79 -1.59 -2.72
C LYS A 92 -15.87 -2.79 -2.88
N ASP A 93 -16.18 -3.70 -3.80
CA ASP A 93 -15.38 -4.90 -4.06
C ASP A 93 -13.96 -4.53 -4.49
N THR A 94 -13.81 -3.46 -5.26
CA THR A 94 -12.51 -2.90 -5.68
C THR A 94 -11.75 -2.30 -4.50
N LEU A 95 -12.41 -1.52 -3.64
CA LEU A 95 -11.79 -0.89 -2.47
C LEU A 95 -11.39 -1.95 -1.43
N HIS A 96 -12.26 -2.91 -1.13
CA HIS A 96 -11.92 -4.03 -0.26
C HIS A 96 -10.73 -4.81 -0.82
N ALA A 97 -10.70 -5.11 -2.12
CA ALA A 97 -9.56 -5.76 -2.75
C ALA A 97 -8.27 -4.93 -2.62
N SER A 98 -8.34 -3.60 -2.80
CA SER A 98 -7.21 -2.69 -2.66
C SER A 98 -6.63 -2.63 -1.25
N MET A 99 -7.43 -2.97 -0.24
CA MET A 99 -7.05 -3.01 1.18
C MET A 99 -6.88 -4.45 1.70
N HIS A 100 -7.03 -5.47 0.85
CA HIS A 100 -7.05 -6.86 1.31
C HIS A 100 -5.63 -7.36 1.57
N ILE A 101 -5.23 -7.27 2.83
CA ILE A 101 -4.05 -7.96 3.35
C ILE A 101 -4.53 -9.31 3.94
N PRO A 102 -4.05 -10.45 3.41
CA PRO A 102 -4.48 -11.77 3.90
C PRO A 102 -4.26 -11.96 5.40
N PHE A 103 -5.15 -12.69 6.06
CA PHE A 103 -5.28 -12.82 7.54
C PHE A 103 -5.61 -11.54 8.32
N TYR A 104 -5.38 -10.37 7.76
CA TYR A 104 -5.77 -9.09 8.34
C TYR A 104 -7.24 -8.76 8.01
N CYS A 105 -7.66 -9.12 6.80
CA CYS A 105 -8.99 -8.92 6.25
C CYS A 105 -9.77 -10.25 6.14
N THR A 106 -11.10 -10.16 6.15
CA THR A 106 -12.03 -11.30 6.02
C THR A 106 -13.03 -11.14 4.88
N TYR A 107 -13.07 -9.98 4.22
CA TYR A 107 -13.98 -9.73 3.12
C TYR A 107 -13.62 -10.58 1.91
N THR A 108 -14.57 -11.38 1.44
CA THR A 108 -14.40 -12.15 0.22
C THR A 108 -14.89 -11.34 -0.97
N SER A 109 -14.03 -10.47 -1.50
CA SER A 109 -14.33 -9.75 -2.73
C SER A 109 -14.51 -10.71 -3.90
N THR A 110 -15.49 -10.43 -4.77
CA THR A 110 -15.63 -11.09 -6.08
C THR A 110 -14.43 -10.80 -6.98
N MET A 111 -13.74 -9.69 -6.70
CA MET A 111 -12.51 -9.33 -7.35
C MET A 111 -11.35 -10.12 -6.77
N LEU A 112 -10.82 -11.04 -7.59
CA LEU A 112 -9.61 -11.76 -7.26
C LEU A 112 -8.39 -10.82 -7.39
N ALA A 113 -8.05 -10.17 -6.28
CA ALA A 113 -6.92 -9.26 -6.11
C ALA A 113 -6.56 -9.16 -4.62
N ILE A 114 -5.38 -8.64 -4.33
CA ILE A 114 -4.92 -8.29 -2.98
C ILE A 114 -4.50 -6.82 -2.96
N ASP A 115 -4.12 -6.35 -1.77
CA ASP A 115 -3.72 -4.97 -1.53
C ASP A 115 -2.71 -4.45 -2.58
N GLY A 116 -2.98 -3.26 -3.12
CA GLY A 116 -2.16 -2.70 -4.20
C GLY A 116 -0.73 -2.37 -3.77
N GLY A 117 -0.47 -2.22 -2.47
CA GLY A 117 0.82 -1.91 -1.88
C GLY A 117 1.86 -3.01 -2.11
N PHE A 118 1.41 -4.24 -2.40
CA PHE A 118 2.27 -5.37 -2.75
C PHE A 118 3.01 -5.17 -4.08
N THR A 119 2.41 -4.44 -5.04
CA THR A 119 3.05 -4.10 -6.32
C THR A 119 3.49 -2.65 -6.37
N ARG A 120 2.52 -1.72 -6.34
CA ARG A 120 2.74 -0.29 -6.53
C ARG A 120 1.94 0.51 -5.50
N ASN A 121 2.67 1.08 -4.55
CA ASN A 121 2.08 1.83 -3.45
C ASN A 121 1.81 3.31 -3.80
N ILE A 122 2.53 3.87 -4.77
CA ILE A 122 2.33 5.24 -5.27
C ILE A 122 2.08 5.14 -6.78
N ALA A 123 0.91 5.61 -7.22
CA ALA A 123 0.55 5.67 -8.62
C ALA A 123 0.57 7.12 -9.11
N VAL A 124 1.31 7.36 -10.21
CA VAL A 124 1.24 8.61 -10.99
C VAL A 124 0.20 8.38 -12.08
N ILE A 125 -0.85 9.21 -12.11
CA ILE A 125 -1.96 9.09 -13.08
C ILE A 125 -1.61 9.87 -14.35
N ASP A 126 -1.10 11.09 -14.17
CA ASP A 126 -0.70 12.02 -15.22
C ASP A 126 0.38 13.00 -14.70
N ALA A 127 0.79 13.94 -15.55
CA ALA A 127 1.80 14.95 -15.20
C ALA A 127 1.35 15.93 -14.09
N GLY A 128 0.05 16.05 -13.83
CA GLY A 128 -0.50 16.90 -12.77
C GLY A 128 -0.64 16.19 -11.42
N THR A 129 -0.23 14.92 -11.33
CA THR A 129 -0.42 14.12 -10.13
C THR A 129 0.51 14.58 -9.00
N VAL A 130 -0.08 15.03 -7.89
CA VAL A 130 0.62 15.22 -6.62
C VAL A 130 0.59 13.92 -5.82
N THR A 131 1.75 13.42 -5.45
CA THR A 131 1.91 12.15 -4.74
C THR A 131 2.09 12.38 -3.24
N LEU A 132 1.35 11.60 -2.44
CA LEU A 132 1.43 11.61 -0.98
C LEU A 132 1.65 10.20 -0.46
N SER A 133 2.58 10.02 0.48
CA SER A 133 2.76 8.74 1.16
C SER A 133 3.22 8.91 2.61
N PRO A 134 2.54 8.29 3.59
CA PRO A 134 2.98 8.31 4.98
C PRO A 134 4.10 7.29 5.28
N ILE A 135 4.39 6.40 4.33
CA ILE A 135 5.30 5.25 4.51
C ILE A 135 6.45 5.21 3.51
N SER A 136 6.48 6.12 2.53
CA SER A 136 7.55 6.21 1.54
C SER A 136 8.01 7.64 1.34
N ARG A 137 9.34 7.83 1.26
CA ARG A 137 9.98 9.10 0.89
C ARG A 137 10.04 9.34 -0.63
N SER A 138 9.53 8.40 -1.42
CA SER A 138 9.47 8.55 -2.87
C SER A 138 8.26 9.38 -3.34
N ALA A 139 7.34 9.73 -2.44
CA ALA A 139 6.25 10.66 -2.73
C ALA A 139 6.72 12.11 -2.58
N GLN A 140 6.02 13.06 -3.20
CA GLN A 140 6.33 14.49 -3.06
C GLN A 140 5.96 15.02 -1.68
N ILE A 141 4.86 14.53 -1.09
CA ILE A 141 4.43 14.88 0.26
C ILE A 141 4.56 13.64 1.15
N HIS A 142 5.40 13.74 2.18
CA HIS A 142 5.60 12.66 3.15
C HIS A 142 6.00 13.24 4.51
N PRO A 143 5.69 12.56 5.64
CA PRO A 143 6.10 13.02 6.95
C PRO A 143 7.61 12.89 7.15
N ARG A 144 8.16 13.70 8.05
CA ARG A 144 9.56 13.57 8.52
C ARG A 144 9.82 12.21 9.17
N VAL A 145 8.87 11.76 9.99
CA VAL A 145 8.88 10.44 10.65
C VAL A 145 7.82 9.57 9.99
N LEU A 146 8.27 8.60 9.19
CA LEU A 146 7.38 7.66 8.50
C LEU A 146 6.59 6.81 9.50
N ILE A 147 5.42 6.36 9.06
CA ILE A 147 4.67 5.34 9.78
C ILE A 147 5.37 4.00 9.59
N SER A 148 5.64 3.28 10.68
CA SER A 148 6.25 1.95 10.63
C SER A 148 5.23 0.89 10.19
N LEU A 149 5.71 -0.26 9.69
CA LEU A 149 4.83 -1.37 9.34
C LEU A 149 3.97 -1.84 10.52
N LEU A 150 4.51 -1.80 11.75
CA LEU A 150 3.76 -2.16 12.95
C LEU A 150 2.62 -1.17 13.21
N GLU A 151 2.85 0.13 13.01
CA GLU A 151 1.83 1.17 13.09
C GLU A 151 0.81 1.11 11.94
N CYS A 152 1.17 0.50 10.80
CA CYS A 152 0.20 0.19 9.73
C CYS A 152 -0.71 -0.99 10.11
N LEU A 153 -0.16 -1.98 10.83
CA LEU A 153 -0.87 -3.21 11.20
C LEU A 153 -1.59 -3.11 12.55
N SER A 154 -1.34 -2.07 13.34
CA SER A 154 -1.94 -1.86 14.66
C SER A 154 -2.16 -0.36 14.89
N PRO A 155 -3.31 0.06 15.46
CA PRO A 155 -3.61 1.46 15.63
C PRO A 155 -2.55 2.16 16.51
N PRO A 156 -1.95 3.27 16.04
CA PRO A 156 -1.00 4.04 16.83
C PRO A 156 -1.66 4.64 18.08
N SER A 157 -0.85 5.13 19.02
CA SER A 157 -1.38 5.88 20.17
C SER A 157 -2.11 7.16 19.73
N PRO A 158 -3.08 7.67 20.50
CA PRO A 158 -3.78 8.92 20.16
C PRO A 158 -2.83 10.10 19.90
N ALA A 159 -1.80 10.25 20.75
CA ALA A 159 -0.77 11.28 20.57
C ALA A 159 0.02 11.09 19.26
N ARG A 160 0.31 9.84 18.89
CA ARG A 160 0.99 9.54 17.63
C ARG A 160 0.12 9.88 16.43
N VAL A 161 -1.17 9.56 16.46
CA VAL A 161 -2.13 9.92 15.40
C VAL A 161 -2.19 11.44 15.21
N GLU A 162 -2.30 12.21 16.29
CA GLU A 162 -2.34 13.68 16.19
C GLU A 162 -1.01 14.24 15.66
N SER A 163 0.13 13.66 16.05
CA SER A 163 1.43 14.06 15.50
C SER A 163 1.52 13.83 13.98
N ILE A 164 0.97 12.72 13.49
CA ILE A 164 0.96 12.37 12.06
C ILE A 164 0.07 13.35 11.30
N ARG A 165 -1.10 13.70 11.86
CA ARG A 165 -2.03 14.68 11.26
C ARG A 165 -1.41 16.07 11.18
N ALA A 166 -0.87 16.57 12.29
CA ALA A 166 -0.24 17.89 12.35
C ALA A 166 0.93 17.98 11.36
N GLN A 167 1.75 16.93 11.27
CA GLN A 167 2.85 16.84 10.31
C GLN A 167 2.32 16.84 8.87
N GLY A 168 1.28 16.05 8.55
CA GLY A 168 0.67 16.03 7.22
C GLY A 168 0.12 17.38 6.76
N VAL A 169 -0.53 18.14 7.66
CA VAL A 169 -0.98 19.52 7.38
C VAL A 169 0.22 20.44 7.12
N SER A 170 1.26 20.36 7.96
CA SER A 170 2.48 21.15 7.78
C SER A 170 3.16 20.87 6.45
N ASP A 171 3.31 19.60 6.08
CA ASP A 171 4.02 19.19 4.86
C ASP A 171 3.23 19.56 3.60
N THR A 172 1.90 19.39 3.65
CA THR A 172 1.03 19.80 2.54
C THR A 172 1.09 21.31 2.34
N ASN A 173 1.02 22.10 3.42
CA ASN A 173 1.13 23.56 3.33
C ASN A 173 2.51 24.01 2.82
N ALA A 174 3.59 23.35 3.25
CA ALA A 174 4.93 23.65 2.77
C ALA A 174 5.05 23.40 1.26
N PHE A 175 4.55 22.25 0.78
CA PHE A 175 4.54 21.90 -0.64
C PHE A 175 3.80 22.93 -1.50
N PHE A 176 2.62 23.40 -1.07
CA PHE A 176 1.85 24.38 -1.85
C PHE A 176 2.36 25.83 -1.73
N ARG A 177 3.11 26.17 -0.68
CA ARG A 177 3.72 27.53 -0.54
C ARG A 177 4.96 27.69 -1.40
N SER A 178 5.76 26.64 -1.50
CA SER A 178 6.94 26.58 -2.35
C SER A 178 6.94 25.22 -3.02
N PRO A 179 6.25 25.09 -4.17
CA PRO A 179 6.37 23.91 -4.99
C PRO A 179 7.75 23.95 -5.64
N GLU A 180 8.81 23.72 -4.87
CA GLU A 180 9.98 23.09 -5.45
C GLU A 180 9.47 21.77 -5.99
N VAL A 181 9.21 21.74 -7.30
CA VAL A 181 8.95 20.51 -8.03
C VAL A 181 10.16 19.65 -7.73
N PRO A 182 10.04 18.60 -6.89
CA PRO A 182 11.14 17.67 -6.79
C PRO A 182 11.24 17.13 -8.21
N GLU A 183 12.39 17.37 -8.86
CA GLU A 183 12.79 16.62 -10.02
C GLU A 183 12.40 15.17 -9.69
N ILE A 184 11.44 14.59 -10.41
CA ILE A 184 11.05 13.20 -10.19
C ILE A 184 12.26 12.41 -10.65
N ARG A 185 13.24 12.29 -9.75
CA ARG A 185 14.27 11.30 -9.84
C ARG A 185 13.50 10.03 -9.63
N ASP A 186 13.24 9.36 -10.73
CA ASP A 186 13.06 7.93 -10.75
C ASP A 186 14.10 7.36 -9.78
N VAL A 187 13.67 6.94 -8.59
CA VAL A 187 14.57 6.36 -7.58
C VAL A 187 15.14 5.01 -8.07
N THR A 188 14.74 4.60 -9.28
CA THR A 188 15.36 3.56 -10.10
C THR A 188 16.65 4.00 -10.81
N GLY A 189 17.12 5.24 -10.65
CA GLY A 189 18.36 5.78 -11.22
C GLY A 189 19.59 5.73 -10.30
N SER A 190 19.61 4.85 -9.29
CA SER A 190 20.84 4.58 -8.53
C SER A 190 21.84 3.82 -9.43
N LEU A 191 23.13 4.16 -9.41
CA LEU A 191 24.21 3.35 -10.02
C LEU A 191 24.29 1.93 -9.42
N LEU A 192 23.58 1.68 -8.30
CA LEU A 192 23.32 0.38 -7.66
C LEU A 192 21.86 -0.11 -7.83
N GLY A 193 21.03 0.67 -8.53
CA GLY A 193 19.61 0.44 -8.79
C GLY A 193 19.29 -0.93 -9.40
N PRO A 194 20.08 -1.45 -10.36
CA PRO A 194 19.91 -2.80 -10.88
C PRO A 194 20.12 -3.88 -9.81
N LEU A 195 21.08 -3.69 -8.89
CA LEU A 195 21.37 -4.65 -7.82
C LEU A 195 20.27 -4.63 -6.75
N GLN A 196 19.78 -3.44 -6.41
CA GLN A 196 18.71 -3.23 -5.45
C GLN A 196 17.36 -3.74 -5.99
N SER A 197 17.05 -3.49 -7.27
CA SER A 197 15.87 -4.06 -7.93
C SER A 197 15.93 -5.58 -8.06
N THR A 198 17.13 -6.15 -8.26
CA THR A 198 17.34 -7.60 -8.36
C THR A 198 17.08 -8.32 -7.05
N ILE A 199 17.25 -7.67 -5.90
CA ILE A 199 16.94 -8.22 -4.57
C ILE A 199 15.49 -7.90 -4.15
N GLU A 200 15.01 -6.70 -4.44
CA GLU A 200 13.65 -6.29 -4.09
C GLU A 200 12.59 -7.06 -4.87
N TRP A 201 12.82 -7.34 -6.16
CA TRP A 201 11.81 -8.00 -7.00
C TRP A 201 11.49 -9.43 -6.54
N PRO A 202 12.48 -10.30 -6.23
CA PRO A 202 12.20 -11.63 -5.66
C PRO A 202 11.52 -11.58 -4.29
N ILE A 203 11.88 -10.62 -3.44
CA ILE A 203 11.24 -10.44 -2.12
C ILE A 203 9.77 -10.03 -2.31
N ARG A 204 9.50 -9.00 -3.13
CA ARG A 204 8.14 -8.56 -3.46
C ARG A 204 7.33 -9.68 -4.09
N LEU A 205 7.90 -10.41 -5.05
CA LEU A 205 7.25 -11.56 -5.67
C LEU A 205 6.94 -12.64 -4.63
N THR A 206 7.85 -12.93 -3.71
CA THR A 206 7.64 -13.92 -2.63
C THR A 206 6.50 -13.48 -1.70
N PHE A 207 6.46 -12.21 -1.29
CA PHE A 207 5.35 -11.68 -0.50
C PHE A 207 4.03 -11.66 -1.27
N CYS A 208 4.05 -11.31 -2.56
CA CYS A 208 2.88 -11.33 -3.44
C CYS A 208 2.34 -12.76 -3.57
N LEU A 209 3.20 -13.72 -3.89
CA LEU A 209 2.84 -15.13 -3.99
C LEU A 209 2.33 -15.66 -2.65
N GLY A 210 3.01 -15.38 -1.54
CA GLY A 210 2.51 -15.71 -0.21
C GLY A 210 1.10 -15.18 0.01
N GLY A 211 0.87 -13.89 -0.27
CA GLY A 211 -0.45 -13.28 -0.16
C GLY A 211 -1.49 -13.91 -1.09
N TRP A 212 -1.10 -14.26 -2.30
CA TRP A 212 -1.96 -14.91 -3.28
C TRP A 212 -2.34 -16.35 -2.93
N ALA A 213 -1.41 -17.14 -2.37
CA ALA A 213 -1.71 -18.48 -1.87
C ALA A 213 -2.78 -18.40 -0.79
N LEU A 214 -2.63 -17.45 0.14
CA LEU A 214 -3.57 -17.24 1.23
C LEU A 214 -4.93 -16.79 0.71
N ARG A 215 -4.96 -15.81 -0.21
CA ARG A 215 -6.20 -15.35 -0.83
C ARG A 215 -6.91 -16.46 -1.59
N ALA A 216 -6.17 -17.33 -2.29
CA ALA A 216 -6.74 -18.48 -2.98
C ALA A 216 -7.36 -19.49 -2.01
N CYS A 217 -6.70 -19.76 -0.88
CA CYS A 217 -7.24 -20.58 0.20
C CYS A 217 -8.54 -19.98 0.79
N GLU A 218 -8.55 -18.67 1.09
CA GLU A 218 -9.73 -17.95 1.59
C GLU A 218 -10.90 -17.99 0.61
N ALA A 219 -10.62 -17.76 -0.67
CA ALA A 219 -11.64 -17.74 -1.73
C ALA A 219 -12.16 -19.14 -2.12
N ARG A 220 -11.59 -20.21 -1.54
CA ARG A 220 -11.81 -21.61 -2.00
C ARG A 220 -11.60 -21.75 -3.51
N ALA A 221 -10.73 -20.90 -4.08
CA ALA A 221 -10.41 -20.91 -5.49
C ALA A 221 -9.61 -22.19 -5.81
N ALA A 222 -9.81 -22.74 -7.01
CA ALA A 222 -9.37 -24.08 -7.40
C ALA A 222 -7.92 -24.41 -6.98
N PRO A 223 -7.63 -25.68 -6.63
CA PRO A 223 -6.32 -26.16 -6.15
C PRO A 223 -5.14 -25.80 -7.07
N VAL A 224 -5.41 -25.47 -8.33
CA VAL A 224 -4.43 -24.98 -9.31
C VAL A 224 -3.77 -23.68 -8.86
N VAL A 225 -4.49 -22.69 -8.33
CA VAL A 225 -3.87 -21.41 -7.90
C VAL A 225 -2.98 -21.63 -6.69
N ALA A 226 -3.42 -22.45 -5.73
CA ALA A 226 -2.62 -22.82 -4.56
C ALA A 226 -1.37 -23.63 -4.96
N ALA A 227 -1.51 -24.61 -5.86
CA ALA A 227 -0.41 -25.44 -6.35
C ALA A 227 0.60 -24.64 -7.18
N THR A 228 0.13 -23.77 -8.09
CA THR A 228 0.99 -22.87 -8.87
C THR A 228 1.71 -21.90 -7.95
N THR A 229 1.04 -21.35 -6.93
CA THR A 229 1.68 -20.43 -5.99
C THR A 229 2.73 -21.12 -5.12
N ALA A 230 2.45 -22.33 -4.61
CA ALA A 230 3.41 -23.14 -3.87
C ALA A 230 4.63 -23.49 -4.75
N LEU A 231 4.40 -23.87 -6.01
CA LEU A 231 5.47 -24.17 -6.96
C LEU A 231 6.35 -22.94 -7.24
N ILE A 232 5.75 -21.76 -7.45
CA ILE A 232 6.51 -20.52 -7.69
C ILE A 232 7.25 -20.08 -6.41
N LEU A 233 6.69 -20.27 -5.21
CA LEU A 233 7.38 -19.98 -3.95
C LEU A 233 8.62 -20.88 -3.76
N VAL A 234 8.52 -22.17 -4.07
CA VAL A 234 9.65 -23.10 -3.98
C VAL A 234 10.74 -22.73 -4.98
N THR A 235 10.38 -22.32 -6.20
CA THR A 235 11.36 -21.90 -7.21
C THR A 235 11.95 -20.52 -6.90
N SER A 236 11.16 -19.58 -6.38
CA SER A 236 11.64 -18.24 -5.99
C SER A 236 12.57 -18.29 -4.77
N GLN A 237 12.29 -19.14 -3.78
CA GLN A 237 13.20 -19.36 -2.64
C GLN A 237 14.56 -19.88 -3.09
N ARG A 238 14.60 -20.82 -4.05
CA ARG A 238 15.85 -21.32 -4.63
C ARG A 238 16.61 -20.22 -5.37
N LEU A 239 15.90 -19.33 -6.08
CA LEU A 239 16.50 -18.20 -6.78
C LEU A 239 17.08 -17.17 -5.80
N VAL A 240 16.32 -16.81 -4.75
CA VAL A 240 16.76 -15.88 -3.68
C VAL A 240 17.97 -16.42 -2.95
N LEU A 241 17.97 -17.70 -2.58
CA LEU A 241 19.10 -18.37 -1.95
C LEU A 241 20.32 -18.40 -2.88
N SER A 242 20.13 -18.66 -4.18
CA SER A 242 21.20 -18.66 -5.17
C SER A 242 21.82 -17.27 -5.34
N CYS A 243 21.00 -16.21 -5.44
CA CYS A 243 21.47 -14.83 -5.49
C CYS A 243 22.17 -14.41 -4.19
N ALA A 244 21.65 -14.80 -3.03
CA ALA A 244 22.28 -14.52 -1.73
C ALA A 244 23.66 -15.20 -1.61
N VAL A 245 23.79 -16.45 -2.05
CA VAL A 245 25.05 -17.18 -2.07
C VAL A 245 26.06 -16.55 -3.04
N GLN A 246 25.62 -16.13 -4.23
CA GLN A 246 26.46 -15.43 -5.20
C GLN A 246 26.91 -14.03 -4.71
N LEU A 247 26.08 -13.33 -3.93
CA LEU A 247 26.46 -12.05 -3.32
C LEU A 247 27.45 -12.25 -2.16
N MET A 248 27.31 -13.33 -1.38
CA MET A 248 28.23 -13.68 -0.30
C MET A 248 29.59 -14.22 -0.80
N SER A 249 29.68 -14.64 -2.07
CA SER A 249 30.93 -15.10 -2.68
C SER A 249 31.71 -13.97 -3.40
N LEU A 250 31.20 -12.74 -3.43
CA LEU A 250 31.92 -11.60 -3.98
C LEU A 250 33.16 -11.24 -3.11
N PRO A 251 34.30 -10.88 -3.72
CA PRO A 251 35.52 -10.56 -2.98
C PRO A 251 35.32 -9.42 -1.98
N ARG A 252 35.85 -9.59 -0.76
CA ARG A 252 35.72 -8.65 0.39
C ARG A 252 36.10 -7.19 0.09
N ALA A 253 36.86 -6.92 -0.98
CA ALA A 253 37.19 -5.57 -1.44
C ALA A 253 35.95 -4.72 -1.82
N TRP A 254 34.82 -5.37 -2.17
CA TRP A 254 33.55 -4.68 -2.46
C TRP A 254 32.66 -4.47 -1.23
N ALA A 255 32.79 -5.33 -0.20
CA ALA A 255 32.02 -5.22 1.04
C ALA A 255 32.40 -3.99 1.89
N GLY A 256 33.65 -3.53 1.81
CA GLY A 256 34.14 -2.34 2.52
C GLY A 256 33.50 -1.02 2.08
N ARG A 257 33.03 -0.92 0.83
CA ARG A 257 32.28 0.27 0.35
C ARG A 257 30.78 0.20 0.69
N PHE A 258 30.26 -0.98 1.01
CA PHE A 258 28.85 -1.20 1.35
C PHE A 258 28.55 -0.88 2.83
N TYR A 259 29.51 -1.14 3.73
CA TYR A 259 29.35 -0.86 5.17
C TYR A 259 29.80 0.55 5.59
N GLY A 260 30.65 1.23 4.80
CA GLY A 260 31.20 2.54 5.14
C GLY A 260 30.21 3.72 5.11
N SER A 261 29.01 3.54 4.55
CA SER A 261 27.97 4.58 4.48
C SER A 261 26.88 4.46 5.55
N LEU A 262 26.87 3.37 6.34
CA LEU A 262 25.85 3.10 7.36
C LEU A 262 26.31 3.39 8.81
N ILE A 263 27.59 3.69 9.03
CA ILE A 263 28.11 4.12 10.33
C ILE A 263 29.06 5.30 10.11
N ARG A 264 28.53 6.54 10.16
CA ARG A 264 29.35 7.68 10.58
C ARG A 264 29.32 7.72 12.11
N PRO A 265 30.46 7.69 12.81
CA PRO A 265 30.46 7.95 14.24
C PRO A 265 30.03 9.41 14.46
N MET A 266 29.05 9.61 15.37
CA MET A 266 28.83 10.92 15.99
C MET A 266 30.14 11.33 16.66
N LYS A 267 30.76 12.39 16.16
CA LYS A 267 31.78 13.12 16.91
C LYS A 267 31.04 14.13 17.79
N CYS A 268 31.26 14.03 19.09
CA CYS A 268 31.15 15.18 20.00
C CYS A 268 32.19 16.24 19.61
#